data_AF-A0A7Y6XT44-F1
#
_entry.id   AF-A0A7Y6XT44-F1
#
_cell.length_a   1.000
_cell.length_b   1.000
_cell.length_c   1.000
_cell.angle_alpha   90.00
_cell.angle_beta   90.00
_cell.angle_gamma   90.00
#
_symmetry.space_group_name_H-M   'P 1'
#
loop_
_entity.id
_entity.type
_entity.pdbx_description
1 polymer ?
#
loop_
_entity_poly.entity_id
_entity_poly.type
_entity_poly.pdbx_seq_one_letter_code
_entity_poly.pdbx_strand_id
1 'polypeptide(L)'
;HEFKLIIGEDNLVHFHKWKNYQSVLDNFGLYVYPRPQVDKSKIKVKHENIKYIDSPMLDISATFIRNSIRNEHSVQYLLPSSVVDYIRFKKFYQ
;
A
#
# COMPACT_ATOMS: atom_id res chain seq x y z
N HIS A 1 -21.71 -10.52 -8.64
CA HIS A 1 -20.52 -10.09 -7.88
C HIS A 1 -19.62 -9.30 -8.81
N GLU A 2 -19.03 -8.20 -8.34
CA GLU A 2 -18.12 -7.35 -9.13
C GLU A 2 -16.72 -7.43 -8.52
N PHE A 3 -15.71 -7.71 -9.35
CA PHE A 3 -14.32 -7.77 -8.92
C PHE A 3 -13.66 -6.40 -9.06
N LYS A 4 -13.01 -5.92 -8.00
CA LYS A 4 -12.31 -4.62 -7.95
C LYS A 4 -10.93 -4.79 -7.34
N LEU A 5 -9.95 -4.04 -7.84
CA LEU A 5 -8.58 -4.04 -7.31
C LEU A 5 -8.40 -2.91 -6.30
N ILE A 6 -7.73 -3.18 -5.19
CA ILE A 6 -7.37 -2.18 -4.18
C ILE A 6 -5.87 -1.95 -4.27
N ILE A 7 -5.46 -0.68 -4.38
CA ILE A 7 -4.04 -0.29 -4.40
C ILE A 7 -3.81 0.93 -3.51
N GLY A 8 -2.57 1.13 -3.07
CA GLY A 8 -2.15 2.39 -2.46
C GLY A 8 -1.95 3.49 -3.50
N GLU A 9 -2.14 4.75 -3.11
CA GLU A 9 -1.91 5.92 -3.97
C GLU A 9 -0.47 6.01 -4.51
N ASP A 10 0.50 5.53 -3.73
CA ASP A 10 1.90 5.38 -4.14
C ASP A 10 2.07 4.44 -5.35
N ASN A 11 1.28 3.36 -5.43
CA ASN A 11 1.27 2.45 -6.57
C ASN A 11 0.66 3.09 -7.82
N LEU A 12 -0.32 3.99 -7.64
CA LEU A 12 -1.00 4.65 -8.75
C LEU A 12 -0.02 5.50 -9.59
N VAL A 13 1.00 6.09 -8.95
CA VAL A 13 2.09 6.82 -9.62
C VAL A 13 2.78 5.97 -10.70
N HIS A 14 2.94 4.67 -10.44
CA HIS A 14 3.62 3.74 -11.34
C HIS A 14 2.68 2.80 -12.10
N PHE A 15 1.36 2.95 -11.93
CA PHE A 15 0.38 2.02 -12.49
C PHE A 15 0.39 1.98 -14.03
N HIS A 16 0.70 3.10 -14.70
CA HIS A 16 0.90 3.14 -16.17
C HIS A 16 2.01 2.20 -16.68
N LYS A 17 2.89 1.72 -15.79
CA LYS A 17 3.96 0.77 -16.13
C LYS A 17 3.53 -0.70 -15.98
N TRP A 18 2.35 -0.96 -15.41
CA TRP A 18 1.85 -2.32 -15.28
C TRP A 18 1.50 -2.90 -16.64
N LYS A 19 1.76 -4.19 -16.82
CA LYS A 19 1.40 -4.91 -18.05
C LYS A 19 -0.12 -4.82 -18.24
N ASN A 20 -0.54 -4.31 -19.40
CA ASN A 20 -1.94 -4.16 -19.78
C ASN A 20 -2.78 -3.35 -18.77
N TYR A 21 -2.20 -2.30 -18.17
CA TYR A 21 -2.89 -1.48 -17.17
C TYR A 21 -4.25 -0.92 -17.65
N GLN A 22 -4.39 -0.62 -18.95
CA GLN A 22 -5.65 -0.16 -19.53
C GLN A 22 -6.74 -1.24 -19.43
N SER A 23 -6.44 -2.48 -19.84
CA SER A 23 -7.39 -3.60 -19.70
C SER A 23 -7.78 -3.84 -18.24
N VAL A 24 -6.87 -3.60 -17.29
CA VAL A 24 -7.18 -3.68 -15.87
C VAL A 24 -8.22 -2.62 -15.47
N LEU A 25 -8.08 -1.39 -15.95
CA LEU A 25 -9.02 -0.29 -15.69
C LEU A 25 -10.38 -0.50 -16.35
N ASP A 26 -10.39 -1.01 -17.58
CA ASP A 26 -11.60 -1.21 -18.38
C ASP A 26 -12.46 -2.33 -17.77
N ASN A 27 -11.85 -3.43 -17.32
CA ASN A 27 -12.58 -4.63 -16.88
C ASN A 27 -12.82 -4.69 -15.37
N PHE A 28 -11.94 -4.08 -14.57
CA PHE A 28 -11.99 -4.21 -13.11
C PHE A 28 -12.03 -2.85 -12.42
N GLY A 29 -11.22 -1.89 -12.83
CA GLY A 29 -11.10 -0.61 -12.13
C GLY A 29 -10.35 -0.70 -10.80
N LEU A 30 -10.16 0.44 -10.16
CA LEU A 30 -9.30 0.59 -8.97
C LEU A 30 -10.02 1.32 -7.83
N TYR A 31 -9.83 0.80 -6.61
CA TYR A 31 -9.98 1.55 -5.37
C TYR A 31 -8.61 1.98 -4.86
N VAL A 32 -8.42 3.28 -4.68
CA VAL A 32 -7.14 3.87 -4.32
C VAL A 32 -7.17 4.35 -2.89
N TYR A 33 -6.40 3.68 -2.04
CA TYR A 33 -6.21 4.06 -0.64
C TYR A 33 -5.22 5.24 -0.54
N PRO A 34 -5.59 6.36 0.11
CA PRO A 34 -4.75 7.55 0.19
C PRO A 34 -3.47 7.29 1.01
N ARG A 35 -2.33 7.77 0.52
CA ARG A 35 -1.03 7.64 1.22
C ARG A 35 -0.42 9.01 1.47
N PRO A 36 0.20 9.23 2.65
CA PRO A 36 0.96 10.45 2.88
C PRO A 36 2.17 10.52 1.95
N GLN A 37 2.64 11.73 1.68
CA GLN A 37 3.87 12.00 0.91
C GLN A 37 3.86 11.54 -0.56
N VAL A 38 2.68 11.33 -1.16
CA VAL A 38 2.57 11.04 -2.60
C VAL A 38 2.48 12.35 -3.41
N ASP A 39 3.41 12.53 -4.33
CA ASP A 39 3.38 13.62 -5.30
C ASP A 39 2.37 13.31 -6.42
N LYS A 40 1.16 13.85 -6.27
CA LYS A 40 0.06 13.65 -7.23
C LYS A 40 0.39 14.13 -8.64
N SER A 41 1.34 15.06 -8.82
CA SER A 41 1.76 15.50 -10.15
C SER A 41 2.42 14.39 -10.96
N LYS A 42 2.96 13.36 -10.29
CA LYS A 42 3.55 12.18 -10.94
C LYS A 42 2.53 11.14 -11.38
N ILE A 43 1.25 11.28 -11.02
CA ILE A 43 0.19 10.35 -11.44
C ILE A 43 -0.14 10.62 -12.92
N LYS A 44 0.24 9.66 -13.77
CA LYS A 44 0.07 9.75 -15.23
C LYS A 44 -1.20 9.08 -15.76
N VAL A 45 -1.96 8.41 -14.90
CA VAL A 45 -3.18 7.68 -15.29
C VAL A 45 -4.40 8.49 -14.89
N LYS A 46 -5.32 8.66 -15.83
CA LYS A 46 -6.67 9.18 -15.58
C LYS A 46 -7.66 8.22 -16.22
N HIS A 47 -8.65 7.79 -15.45
CA HIS A 47 -9.67 6.87 -15.89
C HIS A 47 -10.91 6.97 -14.99
N GLU A 48 -12.10 6.81 -15.55
CA GLU A 48 -13.37 6.92 -14.82
C GLU A 48 -13.53 5.83 -13.74
N ASN A 49 -13.00 4.64 -14.01
CA ASN A 49 -13.02 3.50 -13.08
C ASN A 49 -11.97 3.58 -11.95
N ILE A 50 -11.38 4.75 -11.69
CA ILE A 50 -10.49 4.99 -10.55
C ILE A 50 -11.27 5.73 -9.47
N LYS A 51 -11.43 5.09 -8.31
CA LYS A 51 -12.13 5.64 -7.16
C LYS A 51 -11.20 5.76 -5.96
N TYR A 52 -10.98 6.99 -5.50
CA TYR A 52 -10.30 7.23 -4.24
C TYR A 52 -11.26 6.94 -3.08
N ILE A 53 -10.78 6.22 -2.07
CA ILE A 53 -11.56 5.95 -0.86
C ILE A 53 -11.26 7.00 0.19
N ASP A 54 -12.30 7.44 0.90
CA ASP A 54 -12.14 8.23 2.10
C ASP A 54 -11.75 7.30 3.25
N SER A 55 -10.51 7.42 3.72
CA SER A 55 -9.95 6.56 4.75
C SER A 55 -8.83 7.29 5.49
N PRO A 56 -8.64 7.02 6.79
CA PRO A 56 -7.52 7.59 7.54
C PRO A 56 -6.18 7.25 6.87
N MET A 57 -5.31 8.25 6.73
CA MET A 57 -3.97 8.07 6.20
C MET A 57 -3.07 7.42 7.24
N LEU A 58 -2.43 6.32 6.88
CA LEU A 58 -1.44 5.64 7.71
C LEU A 58 -0.02 5.91 7.20
N ASP A 59 0.75 6.65 8.01
CA ASP A 59 2.17 6.87 7.78
C ASP A 59 3.01 5.71 8.35
N ILE A 60 2.86 4.55 7.71
CA ILE A 60 3.58 3.33 8.06
C ILE A 60 3.99 2.59 6.80
N SER A 61 5.24 2.10 6.80
CA SER A 61 5.77 1.28 5.71
C SER A 61 6.49 0.04 6.24
N ALA A 62 6.55 -1.00 5.40
CA ALA A 62 7.32 -2.20 5.73
C ALA A 62 8.81 -1.91 5.92
N THR A 63 9.37 -0.93 5.19
CA THR A 63 10.76 -0.48 5.36
C THR A 63 10.97 0.13 6.74
N PHE A 64 10.07 1.01 7.17
CA PHE A 64 10.09 1.58 8.52
C PHE A 64 10.02 0.47 9.59
N ILE A 65 9.05 -0.44 9.49
CA ILE A 65 8.90 -1.57 10.42
C ILE A 65 10.19 -2.41 10.52
N ARG A 66 10.75 -2.85 9.39
CA ARG A 66 11.97 -3.67 9.38
C ARG A 66 13.18 -2.93 9.96
N ASN A 67 13.29 -1.63 9.70
CA ASN A 67 14.37 -0.82 10.27
C ASN A 67 14.17 -0.62 11.79
N SER A 68 12.95 -0.38 12.26
CA SER A 68 12.65 -0.29 13.69
C SER A 68 13.03 -1.57 14.42
N ILE A 69 12.70 -2.74 13.86
CA ILE A 69 13.08 -4.04 14.44
C ILE A 69 14.61 -4.19 14.51
N ARG A 70 15.35 -3.88 13.43
CA ARG A 70 16.83 -3.94 13.42
C ARG A 70 17.49 -3.00 14.43
N ASN A 71 16.85 -1.87 14.72
CA ASN A 71 17.34 -0.89 15.71
C ASN A 71 16.77 -1.15 17.11
N GLU A 72 16.22 -2.35 17.37
CA GLU A 72 15.66 -2.76 18.66
C GLU A 72 14.51 -1.86 19.17
N HIS A 73 13.85 -1.14 18.26
CA HIS A 73 12.67 -0.34 18.58
C HIS A 73 11.40 -1.18 18.60
N SER A 74 10.47 -0.84 19.50
CA SER A 74 9.15 -1.49 19.54
C SER A 74 8.33 -1.17 18.30
N VAL A 75 7.70 -2.20 17.73
CA VAL A 75 6.70 -2.10 16.66
C VAL A 75 5.29 -2.45 17.14
N GLN A 76 5.07 -2.39 18.46
CA GLN A 76 3.75 -2.59 19.06
C GLN A 76 2.76 -1.54 18.50
N TYR A 77 1.50 -1.94 18.27
CA TYR A 77 0.44 -1.13 17.65
C TYR A 77 0.62 -0.80 16.16
N LEU A 78 1.80 -1.04 15.59
CA LEU A 78 2.05 -0.89 14.16
C LEU A 78 1.68 -2.14 13.35
N LEU A 79 1.57 -3.27 14.04
CA LEU A 79 1.23 -4.58 13.48
C LEU A 79 0.26 -5.30 14.41
N PRO A 80 -0.55 -6.25 13.88
CA PRO A 80 -1.29 -7.19 14.72
C PRO A 80 -0.34 -7.93 15.67
N SER A 81 -0.76 -8.15 16.92
CA SER A 81 0.05 -8.79 17.96
C SER A 81 0.60 -10.16 17.52
N SER A 82 -0.25 -10.99 16.91
CA SER A 82 0.14 -12.30 16.38
C SER A 82 1.27 -12.24 15.34
N VAL A 83 1.36 -11.16 14.55
CA VAL A 83 2.43 -10.94 13.58
C VAL A 83 3.73 -10.54 14.28
N VAL A 84 3.65 -9.70 15.32
CA VAL A 84 4.81 -9.32 16.14
C VAL A 84 5.41 -10.56 16.82
N ASP A 85 4.56 -11.41 17.39
CA ASP A 85 4.98 -12.65 18.03
C ASP A 85 5.65 -13.60 17.04
N TYR A 86 5.09 -13.72 15.84
CA TYR A 86 5.67 -14.54 14.77
C TYR A 86 7.04 -14.03 14.32
N ILE A 87 7.20 -12.72 14.13
CA ILE A 87 8.49 -12.09 13.78
C ILE A 87 9.54 -12.39 14.84
N ARG A 88 9.21 -12.25 16.13
CA ARG A 88 10.11 -12.56 17.24
C ARG A 88 10.49 -14.03 17.27
N PHE A 89 9.51 -14.93 17.16
CA PHE A 89 9.73 -16.37 17.15
C PHE A 89 10.64 -16.82 16.01
N LYS A 90 10.47 -16.25 14.81
CA LYS A 90 11.28 -16.57 13.62
C LYS A 90 12.58 -15.77 13.52
N LYS A 91 12.84 -14.83 14.44
CA LYS A 91 13.97 -13.89 14.39
C LYS A 91 14.09 -13.14 13.06
N PHE A 92 12.96 -12.75 12.47
CA PHE A 92 12.99 -12.00 11.22
C PHE A 92 13.42 -10.55 11.44
N TYR A 93 14.22 -10.04 10.50
CA TYR A 93 14.68 -8.66 10.45
C TYR A 93 15.49 -8.22 11.68
N GLN A 94 16.11 -9.17 12.38
CA GLN A 94 17.15 -8.93 13.38
C GLN A 94 18.50 -8.84 12.66
#